data_AF-A0A202BW13-F1
#
_entry.id   AF-A0A202BW13-F1
#
_cell.length_a   1.000
_cell.length_b   1.000
_cell.length_c   1.000
_cell.angle_alpha   90.00
_cell.angle_beta   90.00
_cell.angle_gamma   90.00
#
_symmetry.space_group_name_H-M   'P 1'
#
loop_
_entity.id
_entity.type
_entity.pdbx_description
1 polymer ?
#
loop_
_entity_poly.entity_id
_entity_poly.type
_entity_poly.pdbx_seq_one_letter_code
_entity_poly.pdbx_strand_id
1 'polypeptide(L)'
;MRILIVLIFLFVNVKAQMLSSVYFEYNSSKLTKESQRKLDSLAQLKSNLKFRIFGNCDISGSSEYNKKLSENRANTVNNYLQKKITNNIKLESVVGLGKEKPINDNSTEELRGKNRRVDVFIDRVMIAGEIHSGKTFESFFSKKVSEMKIGETFSLPNVNFIGGRHVWLPKGNSVLMQLAEILKNNPTIEVELQGHICCDYDNFDGEDLDLKTFNLSWTRANAIKEFLEKQGIASMRIKATGMGHLNPVVYPERKEEDFMKNRRVEIVLLKK
;
A
#
# COMPACT_ATOMS: atom_id res chain seq x y z
N MET A 1 -45.97 28.42 7.08
CA MET A 1 -44.97 27.45 7.57
C MET A 1 -44.73 26.41 6.48
N ARG A 2 -43.62 26.50 5.71
CA ARG A 2 -43.26 25.52 4.68
C ARG A 2 -42.16 24.61 5.24
N ILE A 3 -42.42 23.30 5.30
CA ILE A 3 -41.44 22.31 5.77
C ILE A 3 -40.47 22.03 4.63
N LEU A 4 -39.21 22.41 4.80
CA LEU A 4 -38.13 22.09 3.87
C LEU A 4 -37.56 20.72 4.23
N ILE A 5 -37.93 19.68 3.47
CA ILE A 5 -37.32 18.35 3.62
C ILE A 5 -35.92 18.40 2.98
N VAL A 6 -34.89 18.54 3.82
CA VAL A 6 -33.50 18.43 3.40
C VAL A 6 -33.11 16.96 3.33
N LEU A 7 -33.00 16.44 2.10
CA LEU A 7 -32.58 15.07 1.82
C LEU A 7 -31.05 14.97 1.97
N ILE A 8 -30.59 14.60 3.16
CA ILE A 8 -29.15 14.43 3.45
C ILE A 8 -28.65 13.14 2.79
N PHE A 9 -28.09 13.26 1.59
CA PHE A 9 -27.29 12.19 0.98
C PHE A 9 -25.97 12.03 1.73
N LEU A 10 -25.93 11.10 2.68
CA LEU A 10 -24.69 10.62 3.30
C LEU A 10 -23.89 9.76 2.31
N PHE A 11 -23.17 10.41 1.40
CA PHE A 11 -22.15 9.77 0.57
C PHE A 11 -20.91 9.43 1.40
N VAL A 12 -21.00 8.36 2.20
CA VAL A 12 -19.85 7.81 2.94
C VAL A 12 -18.92 7.12 1.94
N ASN A 13 -17.99 7.89 1.38
CA ASN A 13 -16.92 7.37 0.53
C ASN A 13 -15.82 6.73 1.39
N VAL A 14 -16.08 5.54 1.93
CA VAL A 14 -15.01 4.69 2.49
C VAL A 14 -14.30 4.01 1.32
N LYS A 15 -13.27 4.67 0.79
CA LYS A 15 -12.23 3.97 0.05
C LYS A 15 -11.27 3.32 1.05
N ALA A 16 -10.49 2.37 0.54
CA ALA A 16 -9.64 1.49 1.32
C ALA A 16 -8.48 1.04 0.43
N GLN A 17 -7.32 0.64 0.99
CA GLN A 17 -6.27 0.02 0.16
C GLN A 17 -5.31 -0.94 0.88
N MET A 18 -4.16 -1.22 0.26
CA MET A 18 -3.86 -2.60 -0.11
C MET A 18 -2.57 -3.20 0.43
N LEU A 19 -2.71 -4.37 1.07
CA LEU A 19 -1.56 -5.20 1.43
C LEU A 19 -1.18 -6.19 0.31
N SER A 20 -2.12 -6.62 -0.54
CA SER A 20 -1.78 -7.43 -1.73
C SER A 20 -2.85 -7.39 -2.85
N SER A 21 -2.43 -7.26 -4.10
CA SER A 21 -3.24 -7.67 -5.26
C SER A 21 -2.96 -9.13 -5.60
N VAL A 22 -4.02 -9.88 -5.87
CA VAL A 22 -3.97 -11.16 -6.59
C VAL A 22 -4.55 -11.02 -7.98
N TYR A 23 -3.91 -11.64 -8.96
CA TYR A 23 -4.23 -11.46 -10.38
C TYR A 23 -4.98 -12.66 -10.96
N PHE A 24 -5.73 -12.39 -12.03
CA PHE A 24 -6.59 -13.32 -12.73
C PHE A 24 -6.35 -13.28 -14.23
N GLU A 25 -6.53 -14.43 -14.86
CA GLU A 25 -6.53 -14.54 -16.31
C GLU A 25 -7.68 -13.75 -16.94
N TYR A 26 -7.53 -13.45 -18.24
CA TYR A 26 -8.59 -12.86 -19.04
C TYR A 26 -9.88 -13.67 -18.90
N ASN A 27 -11.01 -12.96 -18.77
CA ASN A 27 -12.36 -13.53 -18.67
C ASN A 27 -12.56 -14.57 -17.54
N SER A 28 -11.72 -14.56 -16.50
CA SER A 28 -11.70 -15.60 -15.46
C SER A 28 -11.77 -15.05 -14.03
N SER A 29 -12.42 -15.80 -13.14
CA SER A 29 -12.37 -15.62 -11.68
C SER A 29 -11.62 -16.74 -10.96
N LYS A 30 -10.94 -17.64 -11.69
CA LYS A 30 -10.15 -18.73 -11.11
C LYS A 30 -8.80 -18.21 -10.58
N LEU A 31 -8.48 -18.50 -9.32
CA LEU A 31 -7.17 -18.18 -8.74
C LEU A 31 -6.04 -18.97 -9.40
N THR A 32 -4.97 -18.28 -9.78
CA THR A 32 -3.71 -18.90 -10.23
C THR A 32 -2.93 -19.47 -9.05
N LYS A 33 -1.95 -20.36 -9.30
CA LYS A 33 -1.08 -20.90 -8.23
C LYS A 33 -0.27 -19.82 -7.51
N GLU A 34 0.11 -18.74 -8.20
CA GLU A 34 0.81 -17.60 -7.61
C GLU A 34 -0.14 -16.81 -6.70
N SER A 35 -1.33 -16.49 -7.18
CA SER A 35 -2.37 -15.81 -6.41
C SER A 35 -2.75 -16.61 -5.14
N GLN A 36 -2.83 -17.94 -5.22
CA GLN A 36 -3.01 -18.81 -4.06
C GLN A 36 -1.89 -18.67 -3.02
N ARG A 37 -0.62 -18.76 -3.44
CA ARG A 37 0.55 -18.57 -2.54
C ARG A 37 0.54 -17.21 -1.84
N LYS A 38 0.15 -16.13 -2.55
CA LYS A 38 0.01 -14.80 -1.95
C LYS A 38 -1.05 -14.80 -0.84
N LEU A 39 -2.23 -15.38 -1.10
CA LEU A 39 -3.30 -15.48 -0.09
C LEU A 39 -2.91 -16.39 1.09
N ASP A 40 -2.14 -17.45 0.85
CA ASP A 40 -1.58 -18.30 1.92
C ASP A 40 -0.69 -17.50 2.87
N SER A 41 0.17 -16.61 2.35
CA SER A 41 0.97 -15.71 3.18
C SER A 41 0.12 -14.72 3.98
N LEU A 42 -0.98 -14.20 3.42
CA LEU A 42 -1.90 -13.31 4.15
C LEU A 42 -2.60 -14.03 5.31
N ALA A 43 -2.99 -15.29 5.11
CA ALA A 43 -3.69 -16.07 6.13
C ALA A 43 -2.80 -16.46 7.33
N GLN A 44 -1.47 -16.36 7.22
CA GLN A 44 -0.53 -16.64 8.31
C GLN A 44 -0.33 -15.47 9.29
N LEU A 45 -0.93 -14.30 9.04
CA LEU A 45 -0.78 -13.12 9.89
C LEU A 45 -1.43 -13.33 11.27
N LYS A 46 -0.67 -13.08 12.35
CA LYS A 46 -1.07 -13.37 13.73
C LYS A 46 -1.59 -12.17 14.54
N SER A 47 -1.72 -11.00 13.91
CA SER A 47 -2.25 -9.79 14.54
C SER A 47 -3.79 -9.74 14.47
N ASN A 48 -4.42 -8.91 15.31
CA ASN A 48 -5.84 -8.62 15.18
C ASN A 48 -6.08 -7.71 13.97
N LEU A 49 -6.60 -8.28 12.89
CA LEU A 49 -6.72 -7.64 11.58
C LEU A 49 -8.15 -7.75 11.04
N LYS A 50 -8.57 -6.76 10.27
CA LYS A 50 -9.76 -6.78 9.41
C LYS A 50 -9.31 -6.85 7.96
N PHE A 51 -10.00 -7.64 7.15
CA PHE A 51 -9.74 -7.82 5.74
C PHE A 51 -10.92 -7.28 4.92
N ARG A 52 -10.61 -6.47 3.92
CA ARG A 52 -11.59 -5.95 2.96
C ARG A 52 -11.11 -6.29 1.54
N ILE A 53 -12.04 -6.75 0.68
CA ILE A 53 -11.71 -7.45 -0.56
C ILE A 53 -12.42 -6.78 -1.74
N PHE A 54 -11.66 -6.25 -2.69
CA PHE A 54 -12.18 -5.48 -3.81
C PHE A 54 -11.76 -6.07 -5.16
N GLY A 55 -12.71 -6.63 -5.90
CA GLY A 55 -12.47 -7.15 -7.24
C GLY A 55 -12.51 -6.07 -8.31
N ASN A 56 -11.63 -6.18 -9.30
CA ASN A 56 -11.51 -5.26 -10.43
C ASN A 56 -11.45 -6.04 -11.76
N CYS A 57 -11.69 -5.31 -12.86
CA CYS A 57 -11.49 -5.76 -14.23
C CYS A 57 -10.66 -4.75 -15.04
N ASP A 58 -10.10 -5.22 -16.15
CA ASP A 58 -9.61 -4.34 -17.20
C ASP A 58 -10.76 -3.70 -18.01
N ILE A 59 -10.43 -2.85 -18.96
CA ILE A 59 -11.39 -2.04 -19.73
C ILE A 59 -12.36 -2.85 -20.62
N SER A 60 -12.04 -4.11 -20.93
CA SER A 60 -12.69 -4.94 -21.96
C SER A 60 -14.09 -5.40 -21.58
N GLY A 61 -15.06 -5.32 -22.50
CA GLY A 61 -16.44 -5.76 -22.29
C GLY A 61 -17.35 -4.72 -21.61
N SER A 62 -18.63 -5.06 -21.41
CA SER A 62 -19.63 -4.13 -20.84
C SER A 62 -19.39 -3.87 -19.35
N SER A 63 -19.89 -2.74 -18.84
CA SER A 63 -19.75 -2.42 -17.40
C SER A 63 -20.54 -3.39 -16.52
N GLU A 64 -21.73 -3.83 -16.95
CA GLU A 64 -22.52 -4.87 -16.26
C GLU A 64 -21.78 -6.20 -16.18
N TYR A 65 -21.20 -6.65 -17.30
CA TYR A 65 -20.40 -7.88 -17.33
C TYR A 65 -19.20 -7.79 -16.36
N ASN A 66 -18.47 -6.68 -16.41
CA ASN A 66 -17.32 -6.47 -15.55
C ASN A 66 -17.69 -6.34 -14.08
N LYS A 67 -18.82 -5.72 -13.75
CA LYS A 67 -19.35 -5.69 -12.38
C LYS A 67 -19.50 -7.12 -11.85
N LYS A 68 -20.24 -7.98 -12.55
CA LYS A 68 -20.45 -9.38 -12.18
C LYS A 68 -19.16 -10.21 -12.13
N LEU A 69 -18.25 -10.05 -13.10
CA LEU A 69 -16.96 -10.75 -13.11
C LEU A 69 -16.08 -10.32 -11.91
N SER A 70 -16.05 -9.02 -11.60
CA SER A 70 -15.29 -8.49 -10.47
C SER A 70 -15.83 -8.98 -9.12
N GLU A 71 -17.14 -9.09 -8.96
CA GLU A 71 -17.80 -9.68 -7.78
C GLU A 71 -17.45 -11.17 -7.63
N ASN A 72 -17.50 -11.94 -8.72
CA ASN A 72 -17.08 -13.35 -8.72
C ASN A 72 -15.61 -13.52 -8.32
N ARG A 73 -14.72 -12.62 -8.77
CA ARG A 73 -13.30 -12.60 -8.35
C ARG A 73 -13.15 -12.31 -6.86
N ALA A 74 -13.82 -11.27 -6.35
CA ALA A 74 -13.78 -10.91 -4.93
C ALA A 74 -14.30 -12.05 -4.03
N ASN A 75 -15.44 -12.64 -4.39
CA ASN A 75 -16.01 -13.80 -3.69
C ASN A 75 -15.09 -15.03 -3.74
N THR A 76 -14.36 -15.25 -4.84
CA THR A 76 -13.38 -16.35 -4.93
C THR A 76 -12.23 -16.15 -3.93
N VAL A 77 -11.73 -14.92 -3.77
CA VAL A 77 -10.70 -14.60 -2.78
C VAL A 77 -11.21 -14.74 -1.35
N ASN A 78 -12.41 -14.21 -1.06
CA ASN A 78 -13.08 -14.37 0.23
C ASN A 78 -13.20 -15.85 0.63
N ASN A 79 -13.77 -16.68 -0.26
CA ASN A 79 -14.01 -18.10 -0.01
C ASN A 79 -12.71 -18.92 0.10
N TYR A 80 -11.60 -18.42 -0.44
CA TYR A 80 -10.27 -19.00 -0.26
C TYR A 80 -9.69 -18.64 1.12
N LEU A 81 -9.76 -17.36 1.51
CA LEU A 81 -9.24 -16.87 2.77
C LEU A 81 -10.02 -17.40 3.98
N GLN A 82 -11.35 -17.45 3.94
CA GLN A 82 -12.20 -17.98 5.02
C GLN A 82 -11.81 -19.39 5.50
N LYS A 83 -11.21 -20.21 4.62
CA LYS A 83 -10.77 -21.58 4.93
C LYS A 83 -9.40 -21.66 5.61
N LYS A 84 -8.71 -20.52 5.77
CA LYS A 84 -7.29 -20.44 6.13
C LYS A 84 -7.00 -19.41 7.22
N ILE A 85 -7.79 -18.34 7.29
CA ILE A 85 -7.65 -17.32 8.32
C ILE A 85 -8.00 -17.86 9.71
N THR A 86 -7.28 -17.35 10.72
CA THR A 86 -7.49 -17.64 12.14
C THR A 86 -8.40 -16.59 12.78
N ASN A 87 -8.91 -16.83 14.00
CA ASN A 87 -9.88 -15.96 14.68
C ASN A 87 -9.42 -14.49 14.89
N ASN A 88 -8.11 -14.21 14.82
CA ASN A 88 -7.55 -12.87 14.86
C ASN A 88 -7.69 -12.10 13.53
N ILE A 89 -8.08 -12.74 12.43
CA ILE A 89 -8.39 -12.09 11.16
C ILE A 89 -9.91 -12.14 10.95
N LYS A 90 -10.53 -10.97 10.79
CA LYS A 90 -11.96 -10.81 10.50
C LYS A 90 -12.15 -10.33 9.06
N LEU A 91 -13.22 -10.76 8.40
CA LEU A 91 -13.60 -10.24 7.09
C LEU A 91 -14.69 -9.18 7.27
N GLU A 92 -14.50 -8.01 6.68
CA GLU A 92 -15.36 -6.84 6.88
C GLU A 92 -16.14 -6.45 5.62
N SER A 93 -15.56 -6.59 4.42
CA SER A 93 -16.30 -6.36 3.17
C SER A 93 -15.74 -7.13 1.98
N VAL A 94 -16.63 -7.46 1.03
CA VAL A 94 -16.32 -8.13 -0.24
C VAL A 94 -17.15 -7.45 -1.34
N VAL A 95 -16.50 -6.79 -2.29
CA VAL A 95 -17.16 -5.93 -3.29
C VAL A 95 -16.50 -6.09 -4.66
N GLY A 96 -17.30 -6.17 -5.73
CA GLY A 96 -16.77 -5.98 -7.09
C GLY A 96 -16.94 -4.54 -7.57
N LEU A 97 -15.88 -3.95 -8.10
CA LEU A 97 -15.80 -2.56 -8.57
C LEU A 97 -15.94 -2.43 -10.10
N GLY A 98 -16.05 -3.55 -10.82
CA GLY A 98 -16.05 -3.57 -12.28
C GLY A 98 -14.75 -2.99 -12.85
N LYS A 99 -14.87 -2.12 -13.86
CA LYS A 99 -13.74 -1.46 -14.53
C LYS A 99 -13.56 0.01 -14.12
N GLU A 100 -14.23 0.44 -13.04
CA GLU A 100 -14.36 1.84 -12.62
C GLU A 100 -13.17 2.37 -11.79
N LYS A 101 -12.17 1.52 -11.51
CA LYS A 101 -10.95 1.81 -10.73
C LYS A 101 -9.68 1.22 -11.36
N PRO A 102 -9.34 1.63 -12.60
CA PRO A 102 -8.09 1.23 -13.24
C PRO A 102 -6.89 1.86 -12.52
N ILE A 103 -5.76 1.14 -12.48
CA ILE A 103 -4.48 1.63 -11.92
C ILE A 103 -3.47 2.03 -13.00
N ASN A 104 -3.88 1.98 -14.27
CA ASN A 104 -3.12 2.38 -15.45
C ASN A 104 -4.10 2.60 -16.63
N ASP A 105 -3.58 3.03 -17.78
CA ASP A 105 -4.35 3.39 -18.98
C ASP A 105 -4.96 2.21 -19.77
N ASN A 106 -4.69 0.94 -19.40
CA ASN A 106 -5.10 -0.27 -20.13
C ASN A 106 -4.59 -0.39 -21.59
N SER A 107 -3.61 0.42 -21.99
CA SER A 107 -3.13 0.51 -23.38
C SER A 107 -2.56 -0.81 -23.91
N THR A 108 -1.76 -1.50 -23.10
CA THR A 108 -1.15 -2.81 -23.45
C THR A 108 -1.82 -3.98 -22.72
N GLU A 109 -1.58 -5.21 -23.21
CA GLU A 109 -2.11 -6.41 -22.54
C GLU A 109 -1.50 -6.62 -21.15
N GLU A 110 -0.22 -6.25 -20.95
CA GLU A 110 0.42 -6.27 -19.64
C GLU A 110 -0.27 -5.33 -18.65
N LEU A 111 -0.63 -4.12 -19.12
CA LEU A 111 -1.32 -3.10 -18.33
C LEU A 111 -2.78 -3.51 -18.02
N ARG A 112 -3.48 -4.16 -18.97
CA ARG A 112 -4.78 -4.82 -18.70
C ARG A 112 -4.65 -5.96 -17.69
N GLY A 113 -3.61 -6.79 -17.79
CA GLY A 113 -3.30 -7.83 -16.81
C GLY A 113 -3.20 -7.28 -15.39
N LYS A 114 -2.55 -6.12 -15.23
CA LYS A 114 -2.48 -5.39 -13.95
C LYS A 114 -3.84 -4.88 -13.44
N ASN A 115 -4.88 -4.74 -14.27
CA ASN A 115 -6.24 -4.40 -13.84
C ASN A 115 -7.16 -5.61 -13.58
N ARG A 116 -6.80 -6.81 -14.06
CA ARG A 116 -7.51 -8.07 -13.74
C ARG A 116 -7.10 -8.59 -12.37
N ARG A 117 -7.46 -7.85 -11.32
CA ARG A 117 -6.99 -8.07 -9.95
C ARG A 117 -8.12 -8.13 -8.93
N VAL A 118 -7.85 -8.75 -7.79
CA VAL A 118 -8.57 -8.50 -6.53
C VAL A 118 -7.56 -7.93 -5.55
N ASP A 119 -7.95 -6.82 -4.95
CA ASP A 119 -7.14 -6.12 -3.98
C ASP A 119 -7.61 -6.47 -2.58
N VAL A 120 -6.68 -6.96 -1.74
CA VAL A 120 -6.93 -7.32 -0.34
C VAL A 120 -6.29 -6.27 0.56
N PHE A 121 -7.15 -5.66 1.37
CA PHE A 121 -6.86 -4.53 2.26
C PHE A 121 -6.87 -5.05 3.70
N ILE A 122 -5.94 -4.60 4.55
CA ILE A 122 -5.71 -5.20 5.87
C ILE A 122 -5.60 -4.13 6.96
N ASP A 123 -6.70 -3.88 7.66
CA ASP A 123 -6.76 -2.84 8.69
C ASP A 123 -6.38 -3.48 10.05
N ARG A 124 -5.47 -2.85 10.81
CA ARG A 124 -5.15 -3.35 12.17
C ARG A 124 -6.20 -2.87 13.15
N VAL A 125 -6.82 -3.80 13.88
CA VAL A 125 -7.66 -3.48 15.03
C VAL A 125 -6.74 -3.12 16.20
N MET A 126 -6.48 -1.82 16.37
CA MET A 126 -5.75 -1.29 17.51
C MET A 126 -6.57 -1.53 18.79
N ILE A 127 -5.99 -2.15 19.81
CA ILE A 127 -6.65 -2.31 21.11
C ILE A 127 -6.27 -1.13 22.02
N ALA A 128 -7.26 -0.58 22.72
CA ALA A 128 -7.03 0.46 23.73
C ALA A 128 -6.04 -0.04 24.80
N GLY A 129 -4.87 0.60 24.88
CA GLY A 129 -3.78 0.20 25.78
C GLY A 129 -2.64 -0.60 25.14
N GLU A 130 -2.67 -0.91 23.83
CA GLU A 130 -1.49 -1.46 23.16
C GLU A 130 -0.30 -0.48 23.25
N ILE A 131 0.80 -0.94 23.86
CA ILE A 131 2.08 -0.23 23.83
C ILE A 131 2.66 -0.39 22.42
N HIS A 132 2.71 0.72 21.69
CA HIS A 132 3.26 0.77 20.34
C HIS A 132 4.79 0.71 20.39
N SER A 133 5.42 0.18 19.34
CA SER A 133 6.78 -0.37 19.42
C SER A 133 7.90 0.60 19.83
N GLY A 134 7.66 1.91 19.79
CA GLY A 134 8.68 2.94 20.07
C GLY A 134 9.91 2.86 19.15
N LYS A 135 9.86 2.08 18.06
CA LYS A 135 11.01 1.77 17.21
C LYS A 135 11.51 3.01 16.49
N THR A 136 12.53 3.62 17.05
CA THR A 136 13.45 4.50 16.34
C THR A 136 14.37 3.63 15.48
N PHE A 137 14.21 3.69 14.17
CA PHE A 137 15.18 3.09 13.24
C PHE A 137 16.40 4.01 13.09
N GLU A 138 17.60 3.43 13.10
CA GLU A 138 18.82 4.16 12.79
C GLU A 138 18.71 4.84 11.42
N SER A 139 19.43 5.94 11.24
CA SER A 139 19.48 6.62 9.95
C SER A 139 20.22 5.73 8.95
N PHE A 140 19.72 5.63 7.71
CA PHE A 140 20.46 4.95 6.65
C PHE A 140 21.86 5.55 6.43
N PHE A 141 22.07 6.81 6.83
CA PHE A 141 23.31 7.55 6.68
C PHE A 141 24.23 7.50 7.92
N SER A 142 23.80 6.92 9.06
CA SER A 142 24.62 6.87 10.28
C SER A 142 25.58 5.67 10.36
N LYS A 143 25.57 4.78 9.36
CA LYS A 143 26.28 3.50 9.36
C LYS A 143 26.88 3.23 7.98
N LYS A 144 28.01 2.53 7.89
CA LYS A 144 28.57 2.16 6.57
C LYS A 144 27.81 0.95 6.02
N VAL A 145 27.57 0.93 4.70
CA VAL A 145 26.96 -0.21 3.97
C VAL A 145 27.60 -1.56 4.35
N SER A 146 28.93 -1.58 4.48
CA SER A 146 29.70 -2.77 4.89
C SER A 146 29.23 -3.37 6.22
N GLU A 147 28.79 -2.55 7.16
CA GLU A 147 28.36 -2.91 8.52
C GLU A 147 26.85 -3.25 8.59
N MET A 148 26.06 -2.86 7.60
CA MET A 148 24.61 -3.13 7.53
C MET A 148 24.32 -4.62 7.29
N LYS A 149 23.23 -5.14 7.84
CA LYS A 149 22.78 -6.53 7.66
C LYS A 149 21.64 -6.61 6.65
N ILE A 150 21.58 -7.69 5.88
CA ILE A 150 20.42 -7.98 5.02
C ILE A 150 19.19 -8.17 5.92
N GLY A 151 18.08 -7.52 5.56
CA GLY A 151 16.85 -7.43 6.36
C GLY A 151 16.87 -6.33 7.44
N GLU A 152 17.94 -5.54 7.56
CA GLU A 152 17.99 -4.40 8.47
C GLU A 152 17.18 -3.22 7.89
N THR A 153 16.30 -2.64 8.71
CA THR A 153 15.44 -1.49 8.36
C THR A 153 16.01 -0.19 8.92
N PHE A 154 16.06 0.84 8.10
CA PHE A 154 16.59 2.16 8.44
C PHE A 154 15.58 3.26 8.13
N SER A 155 15.70 4.38 8.83
CA SER A 155 14.95 5.60 8.53
C SER A 155 15.60 6.41 7.41
N LEU A 156 14.77 7.07 6.60
CA LEU A 156 15.18 8.17 5.72
C LEU A 156 14.76 9.51 6.37
N PRO A 157 15.58 10.08 7.28
CA PRO A 157 15.21 11.28 8.03
C PRO A 157 14.94 12.47 7.09
N ASN A 158 13.97 13.31 7.45
CA ASN A 158 13.52 14.48 6.68
C ASN A 158 12.88 14.19 5.31
N VAL A 159 12.71 12.92 4.90
CA VAL A 159 11.92 12.53 3.73
C VAL A 159 10.45 12.32 4.15
N ASN A 160 9.79 13.43 4.46
CA ASN A 160 8.38 13.46 4.87
C ASN A 160 7.49 13.96 3.73
N PHE A 161 6.20 13.63 3.78
CA PHE A 161 5.25 13.90 2.69
C PHE A 161 4.18 14.93 3.04
N ILE A 162 3.61 15.55 2.00
CA ILE A 162 2.39 16.34 2.11
C ILE A 162 1.21 15.42 2.48
N GLY A 163 0.28 15.91 3.32
CA GLY A 163 -0.92 15.16 3.71
C GLY A 163 -1.73 14.73 2.48
N GLY A 164 -2.16 13.46 2.45
CA GLY A 164 -2.92 12.90 1.33
C GLY A 164 -2.19 12.80 -0.03
N ARG A 165 -0.87 13.01 -0.11
CA ARG A 165 -0.14 13.05 -1.40
C ARG A 165 1.18 12.26 -1.37
N HIS A 166 1.59 11.74 -2.52
CA HIS A 166 2.91 11.14 -2.75
C HIS A 166 4.03 12.18 -2.96
N VAL A 167 3.70 13.47 -2.94
CA VAL A 167 4.66 14.58 -3.03
C VAL A 167 5.40 14.75 -1.71
N TRP A 168 6.72 14.58 -1.71
CA TRP A 168 7.58 14.81 -0.54
C TRP A 168 7.87 16.30 -0.33
N LEU A 169 8.21 16.68 0.90
CA LEU A 169 8.57 18.05 1.27
C LEU A 169 9.98 18.39 0.76
N PRO A 170 10.27 19.66 0.37
CA PRO A 170 11.56 20.04 -0.21
C PRO A 170 12.81 19.67 0.61
N LYS A 171 12.68 19.55 1.93
CA LYS A 171 13.76 19.09 2.84
C LYS A 171 14.26 17.67 2.50
N GLY A 172 13.43 16.83 1.88
CA GLY A 172 13.83 15.50 1.43
C GLY A 172 14.77 15.49 0.23
N ASN A 173 14.85 16.56 -0.57
CA ASN A 173 15.62 16.59 -1.82
C ASN A 173 17.10 16.26 -1.61
N SER A 174 17.75 16.88 -0.63
CA SER A 174 19.17 16.63 -0.34
C SER A 174 19.43 15.22 0.19
N VAL A 175 18.45 14.63 0.89
CA VAL A 175 18.52 13.26 1.45
C VAL A 175 18.33 12.22 0.36
N LEU A 176 17.39 12.45 -0.57
CA LEU A 176 17.18 11.58 -1.72
C LEU A 176 18.35 11.62 -2.72
N MET A 177 18.97 12.79 -2.92
CA MET A 177 20.21 12.91 -3.69
C MET A 177 21.37 12.11 -3.04
N GLN A 178 21.54 12.17 -1.72
CA GLN A 178 22.53 11.36 -1.00
C GLN A 178 22.25 9.87 -1.13
N LEU A 179 20.98 9.43 -1.02
CA LEU A 179 20.60 8.04 -1.23
C LEU A 179 20.93 7.57 -2.66
N ALA A 180 20.62 8.38 -3.67
CA ALA A 180 20.96 8.08 -5.05
C ALA A 180 22.48 7.91 -5.24
N GLU A 181 23.28 8.79 -4.65
CA GLU A 181 24.74 8.73 -4.73
C GLU A 181 25.32 7.48 -4.05
N ILE A 182 24.80 7.09 -2.89
CA ILE A 182 25.19 5.83 -2.22
C ILE A 182 24.84 4.62 -3.10
N LEU A 183 23.66 4.59 -3.72
CA LEU A 183 23.22 3.48 -4.58
C LEU A 183 23.98 3.42 -5.91
N LYS A 184 24.49 4.55 -6.43
CA LYS A 184 25.41 4.60 -7.58
C LYS A 184 26.75 3.97 -7.23
N ASN A 185 27.35 4.42 -6.13
CA ASN A 185 28.69 4.01 -5.70
C ASN A 185 28.74 2.56 -5.16
N ASN A 186 27.59 1.94 -4.91
CA ASN A 186 27.49 0.56 -4.45
C ASN A 186 26.53 -0.24 -5.37
N PRO A 187 26.96 -0.65 -6.58
CA PRO A 187 26.07 -1.19 -7.61
C PRO A 187 25.43 -2.55 -7.28
N THR A 188 25.95 -3.28 -6.28
CA THR A 188 25.44 -4.56 -5.80
C THR A 188 24.27 -4.44 -4.81
N ILE A 189 24.07 -3.26 -4.23
CA ILE A 189 22.99 -3.03 -3.26
C ILE A 189 21.62 -3.17 -3.93
N GLU A 190 20.73 -3.91 -3.30
CA GLU A 190 19.29 -3.93 -3.61
C GLU A 190 18.50 -3.53 -2.36
N VAL A 191 17.45 -2.72 -2.52
CA VAL A 191 16.69 -2.13 -1.40
C VAL A 191 15.18 -2.23 -1.61
N GLU A 192 14.45 -2.28 -0.50
CA GLU A 192 13.00 -2.08 -0.45
C GLU A 192 12.68 -0.75 0.22
N LEU A 193 11.89 0.08 -0.47
CA LEU A 193 11.30 1.30 0.06
C LEU A 193 9.92 0.98 0.62
N GLN A 194 9.75 1.20 1.93
CA GLN A 194 8.53 0.92 2.67
C GLN A 194 7.86 2.23 3.06
N GLY A 195 6.78 2.59 2.38
CA GLY A 195 6.07 3.84 2.65
C GLY A 195 4.96 3.70 3.69
N HIS A 196 4.69 4.79 4.41
CA HIS A 196 3.75 4.84 5.53
C HIS A 196 2.82 6.06 5.45
N ILE A 197 1.69 5.98 6.16
CA ILE A 197 0.71 7.06 6.30
C ILE A 197 0.45 7.42 7.77
N CYS A 198 -0.27 8.54 7.95
CA CYS A 198 -0.79 9.04 9.21
C CYS A 198 -2.33 9.07 9.18
N CYS A 199 -2.95 9.22 10.35
CA CYS A 199 -4.35 9.61 10.58
C CYS A 199 -5.47 8.67 10.10
N ASP A 200 -5.31 7.95 8.98
CA ASP A 200 -6.30 6.98 8.52
C ASP A 200 -6.04 5.64 9.23
N TYR A 201 -6.77 5.44 10.33
CA TYR A 201 -6.75 4.21 11.13
C TYR A 201 -7.97 3.30 10.88
N ASP A 202 -8.99 3.85 10.22
CA ASP A 202 -10.16 3.10 9.76
C ASP A 202 -9.85 2.36 8.43
N ASN A 203 -8.78 2.76 7.73
CA ASN A 203 -8.29 2.10 6.53
C ASN A 203 -6.78 1.89 6.54
N PHE A 204 -6.33 0.69 6.16
CA PHE A 204 -4.92 0.28 6.04
C PHE A 204 -4.01 1.36 5.44
N ASP A 205 -4.46 2.00 4.36
CA ASP A 205 -3.77 3.03 3.62
C ASP A 205 -4.79 4.12 3.25
N GLY A 206 -4.35 5.29 2.76
CA GLY A 206 -5.19 6.48 2.54
C GLY A 206 -5.28 6.97 1.09
N GLU A 207 -6.18 7.92 0.78
CA GLU A 207 -6.30 8.47 -0.57
C GLU A 207 -5.03 9.20 -1.02
N ASP A 208 -4.50 8.82 -2.18
CA ASP A 208 -3.62 9.68 -2.94
C ASP A 208 -4.47 10.70 -3.70
N LEU A 209 -4.51 11.93 -3.19
CA LEU A 209 -5.38 12.99 -3.69
C LEU A 209 -5.04 13.42 -5.12
N ASP A 210 -3.84 13.13 -5.62
CA ASP A 210 -3.44 13.42 -7.00
C ASP A 210 -3.90 12.30 -7.94
N LEU A 211 -3.68 11.04 -7.55
CA LEU A 211 -3.94 9.86 -8.40
C LEU A 211 -5.36 9.29 -8.25
N LYS A 212 -6.09 9.68 -7.20
CA LYS A 212 -7.44 9.18 -6.80
C LYS A 212 -7.53 7.69 -6.48
N THR A 213 -6.39 7.01 -6.50
CA THR A 213 -6.13 5.70 -5.88
C THR A 213 -6.01 5.86 -4.36
N PHE A 214 -6.08 4.79 -3.59
CA PHE A 214 -6.07 4.86 -2.11
C PHE A 214 -4.82 4.18 -1.51
N ASN A 215 -3.79 3.99 -2.34
CA ASN A 215 -2.52 3.33 -2.04
C ASN A 215 -1.42 4.35 -1.67
N LEU A 216 -1.77 5.41 -0.94
CA LEU A 216 -0.87 6.52 -0.62
C LEU A 216 0.49 6.09 -0.03
N SER A 217 0.51 5.06 0.82
CA SER A 217 1.74 4.52 1.39
C SER A 217 2.63 3.90 0.31
N TRP A 218 2.04 3.19 -0.67
CA TRP A 218 2.77 2.65 -1.81
C TRP A 218 3.18 3.75 -2.81
N THR A 219 2.32 4.72 -3.13
CA THR A 219 2.64 5.79 -4.09
C THR A 219 3.77 6.66 -3.58
N ARG A 220 3.88 6.89 -2.26
CA ARG A 220 5.03 7.53 -1.62
C ARG A 220 6.34 6.78 -1.82
N ALA A 221 6.33 5.46 -1.61
CA ALA A 221 7.50 4.63 -1.87
C ALA A 221 7.86 4.59 -3.38
N ASN A 222 6.85 4.51 -4.24
CA ASN A 222 7.02 4.48 -5.69
C ASN A 222 7.53 5.82 -6.24
N ALA A 223 7.10 6.97 -5.69
CA ALA A 223 7.58 8.29 -6.09
C ALA A 223 9.09 8.46 -5.81
N ILE A 224 9.59 7.90 -4.69
CA ILE A 224 11.03 7.84 -4.42
C ILE A 224 11.72 6.85 -5.39
N LYS A 225 11.12 5.68 -5.66
CA LYS A 225 11.65 4.73 -6.65
C LYS A 225 11.83 5.39 -8.03
N GLU A 226 10.81 6.04 -8.56
CA GLU A 226 10.86 6.75 -9.85
C GLU A 226 11.91 7.88 -9.86
N PHE A 227 12.09 8.57 -8.74
CA PHE A 227 13.17 9.55 -8.60
C PHE A 227 14.54 8.88 -8.73
N LEU A 228 14.78 7.77 -8.01
CA LEU A 228 16.05 7.04 -8.05
C LEU A 228 16.31 6.42 -9.44
N GLU A 229 15.27 5.96 -10.14
CA GLU A 229 15.36 5.52 -11.54
C GLU A 229 15.78 6.67 -12.46
N LYS A 230 15.18 7.87 -12.30
CA LYS A 230 15.59 9.09 -13.02
C LYS A 230 17.01 9.53 -12.67
N GLN A 231 17.54 9.17 -11.50
CA GLN A 231 18.95 9.35 -11.15
C GLN A 231 19.89 8.28 -11.76
N GLY A 232 19.35 7.27 -12.46
CA GLY A 232 20.12 6.21 -13.11
C GLY A 232 20.29 4.92 -12.30
N ILE A 233 19.55 4.73 -11.20
CA ILE A 233 19.54 3.44 -10.49
C ILE A 233 18.63 2.44 -11.24
N ALA A 234 19.14 1.24 -11.51
CA ALA A 234 18.36 0.22 -12.22
C ALA A 234 17.11 -0.21 -11.44
N SER A 235 15.94 -0.18 -12.08
CA SER A 235 14.63 -0.48 -11.46
C SER A 235 14.58 -1.80 -10.68
N MET A 236 15.28 -2.82 -11.17
CA MET A 236 15.37 -4.15 -10.53
C MET A 236 16.05 -4.12 -9.15
N ARG A 237 16.84 -3.08 -8.83
CA ARG A 237 17.50 -2.91 -7.54
C ARG A 237 16.61 -2.23 -6.49
N ILE A 238 15.43 -1.74 -6.87
CA ILE A 238 14.53 -0.98 -5.99
C ILE A 238 13.14 -1.61 -6.00
N LYS A 239 12.74 -2.17 -4.87
CA LYS A 239 11.36 -2.59 -4.60
C LYS A 239 10.62 -1.45 -3.88
N ALA A 240 9.33 -1.26 -4.17
CA ALA A 240 8.48 -0.30 -3.46
C ALA A 240 7.26 -1.03 -2.88
N THR A 241 7.00 -0.83 -1.59
CA THR A 241 5.93 -1.49 -0.82
C THR A 241 5.18 -0.44 -0.01
N GLY A 242 3.85 -0.56 0.06
CA GLY A 242 3.01 0.21 0.98
C GLY A 242 2.82 -0.54 2.29
N MET A 243 3.14 0.11 3.42
CA MET A 243 2.98 -0.45 4.77
C MET A 243 1.82 0.18 5.55
N GLY A 244 1.13 1.15 4.94
CA GLY A 244 -0.08 1.74 5.52
C GLY A 244 0.15 2.43 6.88
N HIS A 245 -0.85 2.31 7.76
CA HIS A 245 -0.80 2.75 9.16
C HIS A 245 -0.35 1.66 10.15
N LEU A 246 0.03 0.44 9.70
CA LEU A 246 0.25 -0.72 10.58
C LEU A 246 1.35 -0.51 11.63
N ASN A 247 2.35 0.31 11.28
CA ASN A 247 3.56 0.57 12.06
C ASN A 247 3.76 2.09 12.27
N PRO A 248 2.98 2.74 13.15
CA PRO A 248 3.19 4.15 13.48
C PRO A 248 4.43 4.31 14.37
N VAL A 249 5.21 5.36 14.12
CA VAL A 249 6.28 5.85 15.01
C VAL A 249 5.66 6.53 16.25
N VAL A 250 4.56 7.26 16.06
CA VAL A 250 3.84 7.95 17.14
C VAL A 250 2.35 7.64 17.09
N TYR A 251 1.76 7.35 18.25
CA TYR A 251 0.33 7.19 18.45
C TYR A 251 -0.07 7.52 19.91
N PRO A 252 -1.24 8.15 20.15
CA PRO A 252 -2.07 8.84 19.17
C PRO A 252 -1.35 10.08 18.65
N GLU A 253 -1.53 10.38 17.38
CA GLU A 253 -0.98 11.59 16.77
C GLU A 253 -1.81 12.80 17.20
N ARG A 254 -1.19 13.83 17.79
CA ARG A 254 -1.93 14.98 18.37
C ARG A 254 -1.68 16.31 17.68
N LYS A 255 -0.62 16.39 16.88
CA LYS A 255 -0.11 17.62 16.27
C LYS A 255 0.72 17.30 15.03
N GLU A 256 1.02 18.32 14.23
CA GLU A 256 1.65 18.15 12.92
C GLU A 256 3.01 17.45 12.97
N GLU A 257 3.81 17.66 14.03
CA GLU A 257 5.09 16.95 14.18
C GLU A 257 4.92 15.44 14.44
N ASP A 258 3.77 15.00 14.93
CA ASP A 258 3.47 13.58 15.11
C ASP A 258 3.00 12.96 13.79
N PHE A 259 2.08 13.66 13.08
CA PHE A 259 1.63 13.26 11.74
C PHE A 259 2.82 13.15 10.77
N MET A 260 3.76 14.10 10.80
CA MET A 260 4.98 14.05 9.96
C MET A 260 5.84 12.82 10.21
N LYS A 261 6.01 12.37 11.47
CA LYS A 261 6.79 11.16 11.78
C LYS A 261 6.19 9.90 11.17
N ASN A 262 4.87 9.84 11.02
CA ASN A 262 4.20 8.70 10.39
C ASN A 262 4.15 8.80 8.86
N ARG A 263 4.04 10.01 8.28
CA ARG A 263 4.17 10.26 6.83
C ARG A 263 5.63 10.18 6.35
N ARG A 264 6.17 8.96 6.31
CA ARG A 264 7.58 8.66 6.00
C ARG A 264 7.74 7.53 4.96
N VAL A 265 8.97 7.33 4.51
CA VAL A 265 9.43 6.07 3.89
C VAL A 265 10.63 5.53 4.68
N GLU A 266 10.61 4.24 4.97
CA GLU A 266 11.73 3.46 5.52
C GLU A 266 12.44 2.71 4.39
N ILE A 267 13.69 2.31 4.62
CA ILE A 267 14.49 1.54 3.66
C ILE A 267 14.99 0.24 4.29
N VAL A 268 14.79 -0.89 3.60
CA VAL A 268 15.27 -2.21 4.02
C VAL A 268 16.35 -2.67 3.07
N LEU A 269 17.49 -3.12 3.60
CA LEU A 269 18.58 -3.68 2.80
C LEU A 269 18.24 -5.11 2.37
N LEU A 270 18.00 -5.34 1.08
CA LEU A 270 17.71 -6.68 0.54
C LEU A 270 18.99 -7.46 0.19
N LYS A 271 20.04 -6.73 -0.23
CA LYS A 271 21.32 -7.28 -0.70
C LYS A 271 22.41 -6.21 -0.62
N LYS A 272 23.66 -6.64 -0.47
CA LYS A 272 24.87 -5.81 -0.60
C LYS A 272 25.96 -6.63 -1.29
#